data_AF-A0A8J6HS67-F1
#
_entry.id   AF-A0A8J6HS67-F1
#
_cell.length_a   1.000
_cell.length_b   1.000
_cell.length_c   1.000
_cell.angle_alpha   90.00
_cell.angle_beta   90.00
_cell.angle_gamma   90.00
#
_symmetry.space_group_name_H-M   'P 1'
#
loop_
_entity.id
_entity.type
_entity.pdbx_description
1 polymer ?
#
loop_
_entity_poly.entity_id
_entity_poly.type
_entity_poly.pdbx_seq_one_letter_code
_entity_poly.pdbx_strand_id
1 'polypeptide(L)' 'MDDKVSCSFCGQITCGGLRIHGEVICPACEKRLAQLNVADEDYPQWLAGFRILWHKWLKGM' A
#
# COMPACT_ATOMS: atom_id res chain seq x y z
N MET A 1 11.15 13.97 14.76
CA MET A 1 11.00 14.37 13.35
C MET A 1 10.09 13.34 12.74
N ASP A 2 8.84 13.71 12.42
CA ASP A 2 7.92 12.82 11.73
C ASP A 2 8.36 12.71 10.26
N ASP A 3 8.96 11.58 9.91
CA ASP A 3 9.30 11.26 8.53
C ASP A 3 8.01 11.22 7.70
N LYS A 4 7.80 12.30 6.94
CA LYS A 4 6.72 12.42 5.96
C LYS A 4 7.07 11.51 4.79
N VAL A 5 6.36 10.38 4.67
CA VAL A 5 6.55 9.42 3.58
C VAL A 5 5.29 9.33 2.75
N SER A 6 5.45 9.19 1.42
CA SER A 6 4.33 9.02 0.50
C SER A 6 3.81 7.58 0.53
N CYS A 7 2.49 7.42 0.56
CA CYS A 7 1.85 6.11 0.45
C CYS A 7 2.09 5.48 -0.92
N SER A 8 2.51 4.22 -0.95
CA SER A 8 2.77 3.47 -2.19
C SER A 8 1.52 3.16 -3.02
N PHE A 9 0.32 3.31 -2.45
CA PHE A 9 -0.96 3.10 -3.18
C PHE A 9 -1.59 4.40 -3.67
N CYS A 10 -1.80 5.38 -2.79
CA CYS A 10 -2.54 6.60 -3.12
C CYS A 10 -1.65 7.84 -3.29
N GLY A 11 -0.34 7.75 -3.04
CA GLY A 11 0.61 8.85 -3.14
C GLY A 11 0.46 9.93 -2.05
N GLN A 12 -0.53 9.83 -1.17
CA GLN A 12 -0.73 10.80 -0.08
C GLN A 12 0.44 10.76 0.90
N ILE A 13 0.89 11.95 1.33
CA ILE A 13 1.93 12.07 2.35
C ILE A 13 1.33 11.71 3.70
N THR A 14 2.00 10.81 4.42
CA THR A 14 1.60 10.36 5.75
C THR A 14 2.79 10.37 6.70
N CYS A 15 2.52 10.57 7.98
CA CYS A 15 3.52 10.52 9.05
C CYS A 15 3.58 9.12 9.70
N GLY A 16 2.91 8.12 9.13
CA GLY A 16 2.84 6.78 9.70
C GLY A 16 2.05 5.81 8.83
N GLY A 17 1.80 4.61 9.37
CA GLY A 17 1.10 3.54 8.65
C GLY A 17 1.95 2.28 8.53
N LEU A 18 1.41 1.30 7.82
CA LEU A 18 2.02 -0.01 7.65
C LEU A 18 3.28 0.07 6.79
N ARG A 19 4.42 -0.37 7.32
CA ARG A 19 5.71 -0.43 6.61
C ARG A 19 6.06 -1.86 6.24
N ILE A 20 6.23 -2.14 4.96
CA ILE A 20 6.58 -3.49 4.46
C ILE A 20 7.69 -3.34 3.42
N HIS A 21 8.84 -3.97 3.68
CA HIS A 21 9.99 -3.99 2.76
C HIS A 21 10.38 -2.59 2.22
N GLY A 22 10.34 -1.56 3.07
CA GLY A 22 10.69 -0.18 2.70
C GLY A 22 9.56 0.63 2.04
N GLU A 23 8.43 0.01 1.72
CA GLU A 23 7.24 0.70 1.21
C GLU A 23 6.30 1.08 2.37
N VAL A 24 5.55 2.18 2.22
CA VAL A 24 4.63 2.69 3.24
C VAL A 24 3.22 2.68 2.70
N ILE A 25 2.28 2.13 3.48
CA ILE A 25 0.85 2.17 3.21
C ILE A 25 0.21 3.05 4.28
N CYS A 26 -0.44 4.15 3.86
CA CYS A 26 -1.07 5.05 4.81
C CYS A 26 -2.27 4.39 5.52
N PRO A 27 -2.66 4.88 6.71
CA PRO A 27 -3.74 4.27 7.50
C PRO A 27 -5.08 4.15 6.75
N ALA A 28 -5.39 5.07 5.84
CA ALA A 28 -6.61 5.00 5.03
C ALA A 28 -6.57 3.84 4.03
N CYS A 29 -5.46 3.67 3.33
CA CYS A 29 -5.27 2.54 2.41
C CYS A 29 -5.20 1.21 3.15
N GLU A 30 -4.53 1.17 4.30
CA GLU A 30 -4.49 0.00 5.18
C GLU A 30 -5.90 -0.41 5.62
N LYS A 31 -6.71 0.55 6.10
CA LYS A 31 -8.09 0.28 6.50
C LYS A 31 -8.93 -0.21 5.33
N ARG A 32 -8.78 0.38 4.13
CA ARG A 32 -9.51 -0.09 2.93
C ARG A 32 -9.09 -1.51 2.57
N LEU A 33 -7.80 -1.82 2.63
CA LEU A 33 -7.29 -3.17 2.37
C LEU A 33 -7.80 -4.21 3.36
N ALA A 34 -7.85 -3.88 4.65
CA ALA A 34 -8.38 -4.76 5.68
C ALA A 34 -9.88 -5.06 5.49
N GLN A 35 -10.60 -4.19 4.78
CA GLN A 35 -12.03 -4.32 4.48
C GLN A 35 -12.31 -4.74 3.03
N LEU A 36 -11.28 -4.92 2.22
CA LEU A 36 -11.41 -5.17 0.79
C LEU A 36 -12.00 -6.57 0.56
N ASN A 37 -13.08 -6.64 -0.23
CA ASN A 37 -13.69 -7.89 -0.63
C ASN A 37 -13.41 -8.20 -2.11
N VAL A 38 -13.35 -9.49 -2.47
CA VAL A 38 -13.21 -9.93 -3.87
C VAL A 38 -14.37 -9.47 -4.77
N ALA A 39 -15.53 -9.21 -4.17
CA ALA A 39 -16.70 -8.69 -4.86
C ALA A 39 -16.68 -7.16 -5.05
N ASP A 40 -15.72 -6.44 -4.43
CA ASP A 40 -15.63 -4.99 -4.56
C ASP A 40 -15.15 -4.61 -5.97
N GLU A 41 -15.75 -3.56 -6.55
CA GLU A 41 -15.42 -3.08 -7.90
C GLU A 41 -13.96 -2.61 -8.02
N ASP A 42 -13.37 -2.08 -6.93
CA ASP A 42 -11.98 -1.65 -6.86
C ASP A 42 -10.98 -2.79 -6.59
N TYR A 43 -11.45 -4.02 -6.32
CA TYR A 43 -10.58 -5.17 -6.05
C TYR A 43 -9.49 -5.40 -7.11
N PRO A 44 -9.79 -5.37 -8.43
CA PRO A 44 -8.77 -5.59 -9.46
C PRO A 44 -7.65 -4.54 -9.42
N GLN A 45 -7.97 -3.29 -9.08
CA GLN A 45 -7.00 -2.21 -8.96
C GLN A 45 -6.05 -2.44 -7.78
N TRP A 46 -6.60 -2.85 -6.63
CA TRP A 46 -5.80 -3.20 -5.46
C TRP A 46 -4.90 -4.40 -5.71
N LEU A 47 -5.41 -5.43 -6.40
CA LEU A 47 -4.63 -6.60 -6.78
C LEU A 47 -3.46 -6.22 -7.71
N ALA A 48 -3.69 -5.34 -8.68
CA ALA A 48 -2.64 -4.83 -9.56
C ALA A 48 -1.57 -4.06 -8.78
N GLY A 49 -1.97 -3.19 -7.85
CA GLY A 49 -1.05 -2.48 -6.96
C GLY A 49 -0.21 -3.43 -6.11
N PHE A 50 -0.84 -4.45 -5.52
CA PHE A 50 -0.12 -5.47 -4.75
C PHE A 50 0.88 -6.27 -5.58
N ARG A 51 0.53 -6.63 -6.81
CA ARG A 51 1.48 -7.30 -7.72
C ARG A 51 2.72 -6.45 -7.99
N ILE A 52 2.56 -5.14 -8.16
CA ILE A 52 3.69 -4.21 -8.35
C ILE A 52 4.58 -4.19 -7.10
N LEU A 53 3.98 -4.07 -5.91
CA LEU A 53 4.73 -4.12 -4.64
C LEU A 53 5.46 -5.45 -4.47
N TRP A 54 4.78 -6.56 -4.74
CA TRP A 54 5.36 -7.90 -4.68
C TRP A 54 6.57 -8.05 -5.60
N HIS A 55 6.47 -7.57 -6.85
CA HIS A 55 7.59 -7.57 -7.78
C HIS A 55 8.76 -6.70 -7.32
N LYS A 56 8.50 -5.55 -6.67
CA LYS A 56 9.56 -4.74 -6.07
C LYS A 56 10.28 -5.51 -4.94
N TRP A 57 9.53 -6.19 -4.08
CA TRP A 57 10.09 -6.95 -2.96
C TRP A 57 10.93 -8.13 -3.44
N LEU A 58 10.48 -8.83 -4.49
CA LEU A 58 11.24 -9.92 -5.11
C LEU A 58 12.54 -9.47 -5.77
N LYS A 59 12.57 -8.25 -6.35
CA LYS A 59 13.78 -7.68 -6.97
C LYS A 59 14.78 -7.10 -5.95
N GLY A 60 14.38 -6.98 -4.68
CA GLY A 60 15.22 -6.50 -3.59
C GLY A 60 15.99 -7.60 -2.85
N MET A 61 15.96 -8.85 -3.33
CA MET A 61 16.85 -9.95 -2.90
C MET A 61 18.07 -10.06 -3.79
#